data_AF-A0AA47NNL9-F1
#
_entry.id   AF-A0AA47NNL9-F1
#
_cell.length_a   1.000
_cell.length_b   1.000
_cell.length_c   1.000
_cell.angle_alpha   90.00
_cell.angle_beta   90.00
_cell.angle_gamma   90.00
#
_symmetry.space_group_name_H-M   'P 1'
#
loop_
_entity.id
_entity.type
_entity.pdbx_description
1 polymer ?
#
loop_
_entity_poly.entity_id
_entity_poly.type
_entity_poly.pdbx_seq_one_letter_code
_entity_poly.pdbx_strand_id
1 'polypeptide(L)'
;MNGCHDDDWLISRFRFPKAILLEICTELGPGLERQTARSHALPVPIQVLTTLGFLATGSFQRELADRSGMSQRALSRAIAAVLNGIIRISARYIRFPYDAVNQAHIKAQFAEIAGFPNVIGAIDCTHIAIKAPSEGEYAYVNRKHFHSLNVQIICDAQMRLTNIVARWPGSTHDSFVLTNSSVGNRLEPGIVERAIGQLKSRWRCLDRSGGMLLYHPEKVCRIVQACGVLHNIAHRHGVPLHEVMALRRSRPRTKQCAAQCRSHSNSAAVNSKNIKKVNGDNIHFLTSSFNVSLMSFKAPVICCRLELISLMPLILFLSPLSPFS
;
A
#
# COMPACT_ATOMS: atom_id res chain seq x y z
N MET A 1 26.64 -20.43 13.83
CA MET A 1 26.38 -19.00 14.14
C MET A 1 25.06 -18.61 13.46
N ASN A 2 24.15 -17.98 14.21
CA ASN A 2 22.69 -18.11 14.06
C ASN A 2 22.08 -17.25 12.94
N GLY A 3 21.91 -17.79 11.73
CA GLY A 3 21.35 -17.07 10.58
C GLY A 3 19.92 -16.50 10.75
N CYS A 4 19.13 -17.01 11.69
CA CYS A 4 17.76 -16.53 11.96
C CYS A 4 17.72 -15.14 12.64
N HIS A 5 18.70 -14.82 13.50
CA HIS A 5 18.73 -13.54 14.21
C HIS A 5 19.15 -12.36 13.31
N ASP A 6 20.03 -12.62 12.34
CA ASP A 6 20.51 -11.61 11.39
C ASP A 6 19.37 -11.15 10.46
N ASP A 7 18.56 -12.08 9.96
CA ASP A 7 17.46 -11.75 9.04
C ASP A 7 16.37 -10.93 9.72
N ASP A 8 16.02 -11.21 10.97
CA ASP A 8 15.04 -10.40 11.69
C ASP A 8 15.52 -8.95 11.85
N TRP A 9 16.81 -8.75 12.18
CA TRP A 9 17.38 -7.40 12.29
C TRP A 9 17.35 -6.70 10.93
N LEU A 10 17.74 -7.38 9.85
CA LEU A 10 17.69 -6.85 8.49
C LEU A 10 16.26 -6.48 8.06
N ILE A 11 15.26 -7.32 8.36
CA ILE A 11 13.85 -7.03 8.04
C ILE A 11 13.36 -5.82 8.86
N SER A 12 13.77 -5.72 10.13
CA SER A 12 13.44 -4.56 10.97
C SER A 12 14.01 -3.24 10.43
N ARG A 13 15.13 -3.28 9.72
CA ARG A 13 15.82 -2.06 9.26
C ARG A 13 15.57 -1.72 7.79
N PHE A 14 15.50 -2.74 6.94
CA PHE A 14 15.47 -2.64 5.48
C PHE A 14 14.26 -3.34 4.85
N ARG A 15 13.39 -3.97 5.66
CA ARG A 15 12.16 -4.68 5.24
C ARG A 15 12.37 -5.95 4.43
N PHE A 16 13.59 -6.45 4.33
CA PHE A 16 13.96 -7.66 3.60
C PHE A 16 15.02 -8.48 4.35
N PRO A 17 14.97 -9.82 4.25
CA PRO A 17 16.04 -10.69 4.72
C PRO A 17 17.27 -10.61 3.81
N LYS A 18 18.40 -11.15 4.27
CA LYS A 18 19.70 -11.08 3.58
C LYS A 18 19.64 -11.56 2.13
N ALA A 19 18.98 -12.71 1.88
CA ALA A 19 18.88 -13.28 0.54
C ALA A 19 18.27 -12.29 -0.47
N ILE A 20 17.13 -11.69 -0.11
CA ILE A 20 16.42 -10.74 -0.98
C ILE A 20 17.19 -9.42 -1.12
N LEU A 21 17.88 -8.98 -0.08
CA LEU A 21 18.76 -7.81 -0.17
C LEU A 21 19.89 -8.03 -1.18
N LEU A 22 20.50 -9.21 -1.21
CA LEU A 22 21.54 -9.57 -2.16
C LEU A 22 20.98 -9.68 -3.59
N GLU A 23 19.79 -10.25 -3.76
CA GLU A 23 19.09 -10.29 -5.05
C GLU A 23 18.82 -8.87 -5.59
N ILE A 24 18.30 -7.97 -4.75
CA ILE A 24 18.08 -6.57 -5.14
C ILE A 24 19.41 -5.89 -5.49
N CYS A 25 20.48 -6.12 -4.74
CA CYS A 25 21.79 -5.57 -5.07
C CYS A 25 22.31 -6.07 -6.42
N THR A 26 22.13 -7.36 -6.70
CA THR A 26 22.55 -7.99 -7.97
C THR A 26 21.75 -7.43 -9.14
N GLU A 27 20.42 -7.35 -9.00
CA GLU A 27 19.52 -6.83 -10.03
C GLU A 27 19.79 -5.35 -10.35
N LEU A 28 20.12 -4.53 -9.34
CA LEU A 28 20.38 -3.11 -9.53
C LEU A 28 21.84 -2.79 -9.86
N GLY A 29 22.77 -3.72 -9.62
CA GLY A 29 24.21 -3.55 -9.75
C GLY A 29 24.66 -2.90 -11.07
N PRO A 30 24.25 -3.42 -12.24
CA PRO A 30 24.66 -2.87 -13.54
C PRO A 30 24.31 -1.39 -13.74
N GLY A 31 23.28 -0.87 -13.05
CA GLY A 31 22.87 0.53 -13.12
C GLY A 31 23.44 1.42 -12.00
N LEU A 32 24.03 0.83 -10.96
CA LEU A 32 24.51 1.51 -9.76
C LEU A 32 26.05 1.54 -9.66
N GLU A 33 26.72 0.60 -10.32
CA GLU A 33 28.16 0.60 -10.46
C GLU A 33 28.60 1.82 -11.28
N ARG A 34 29.59 2.54 -10.76
CA ARG A 34 30.19 3.67 -11.46
C ARG A 34 31.64 3.33 -11.71
N GLN A 35 32.05 3.37 -12.97
CA GLN A 35 33.46 3.40 -13.32
C GLN A 35 33.99 4.78 -12.94
N THR A 36 34.87 4.86 -11.94
CA THR A 36 35.50 6.12 -11.53
C THR A 36 37.01 5.97 -11.50
N ALA A 37 37.72 6.89 -12.15
CA ALA A 37 39.18 7.02 -12.02
C ALA A 37 39.62 7.62 -10.67
N ARG A 38 38.66 8.08 -9.85
CA ARG A 38 38.88 8.52 -8.47
C ARG A 38 38.62 7.34 -7.53
N SER A 39 39.58 7.05 -6.65
CA SER A 39 39.51 6.02 -5.62
C SER A 39 38.25 6.20 -4.77
N HIS A 40 37.47 5.13 -4.56
CA HIS A 40 36.23 5.07 -3.74
C HIS A 40 34.90 5.42 -4.44
N ALA A 41 34.51 4.65 -5.46
CA ALA A 41 33.10 4.53 -5.85
C ALA A 41 32.27 3.95 -4.69
N LEU A 42 31.07 4.51 -4.46
CA LEU A 42 30.19 4.03 -3.40
C LEU A 42 29.67 2.61 -3.72
N PRO A 43 29.90 1.60 -2.86
CA PRO A 43 29.50 0.23 -3.17
C PRO A 43 27.99 0.09 -3.37
N VAL A 44 27.57 -0.76 -4.30
CA VAL A 44 26.15 -1.03 -4.60
C VAL A 44 25.36 -1.41 -3.34
N PRO A 45 25.83 -2.31 -2.45
CA PRO A 45 25.09 -2.65 -1.25
C PRO A 45 24.84 -1.45 -0.35
N ILE A 46 25.82 -0.55 -0.22
CA ILE A 46 25.66 0.67 0.59
C ILE A 46 24.62 1.60 -0.05
N GLN A 47 24.63 1.77 -1.38
CA GLN A 47 23.61 2.57 -2.08
C GLN A 47 22.19 2.00 -1.85
N VAL A 48 22.03 0.68 -2.00
CA VAL A 48 20.74 -0.01 -1.87
C VAL A 48 20.25 0.01 -0.42
N LEU A 49 21.07 -0.43 0.54
CA LEU A 49 20.69 -0.53 1.95
C LEU A 49 20.34 0.83 2.56
N THR A 50 21.09 1.87 2.22
CA THR A 50 20.79 3.23 2.71
C THR A 50 19.50 3.78 2.12
N THR A 51 19.24 3.51 0.85
CA THR A 51 17.96 3.89 0.20
C THR A 51 16.79 3.10 0.79
N LEU A 52 16.91 1.79 0.96
CA LEU A 52 15.86 0.98 1.61
C LEU A 52 15.63 1.42 3.05
N GLY A 53 16.70 1.74 3.79
CA GLY A 53 16.63 2.29 5.13
C GLY A 53 15.89 3.62 5.19
N PHE A 54 16.08 4.49 4.19
CA PHE A 54 15.31 5.73 4.02
C PHE A 54 13.83 5.44 3.77
N LEU A 55 13.49 4.55 2.83
CA LEU A 55 12.09 4.21 2.52
C LEU A 55 11.39 3.55 3.71
N ALA A 56 12.10 2.71 4.45
CA ALA A 56 11.56 1.96 5.58
C ALA A 56 11.22 2.84 6.78
N THR A 57 11.98 3.93 7.02
CA THR A 57 11.83 4.78 8.23
C THR A 57 11.29 6.17 7.95
N GLY A 58 11.49 6.73 6.76
CA GLY A 58 11.20 8.15 6.47
C GLY A 58 12.18 9.15 7.12
N SER A 59 13.30 8.68 7.69
CA SER A 59 14.27 9.52 8.41
C SER A 59 14.98 10.52 7.48
N PHE A 60 15.57 11.56 8.08
CA PHE A 60 16.32 12.59 7.39
C PHE A 60 17.58 12.02 6.72
N GLN A 61 17.86 12.49 5.50
CA GLN A 61 19.06 12.05 4.77
C GLN A 61 20.35 12.31 5.54
N ARG A 62 20.45 13.38 6.33
CA ARG A 62 21.66 13.68 7.10
C ARG A 62 21.96 12.55 8.09
N GLU A 63 20.98 12.17 8.90
CA GLU A 63 21.14 11.09 9.89
C GLU A 63 21.49 9.75 9.24
N LEU A 64 20.88 9.42 8.10
CA LEU A 64 21.17 8.19 7.37
C LEU A 64 22.56 8.21 6.71
N ALA A 65 22.98 9.37 6.21
CA ALA A 65 24.27 9.56 5.59
C ALA A 65 25.40 9.39 6.63
N ASP A 66 25.24 9.99 7.81
CA ASP A 66 26.19 9.89 8.92
C ASP A 66 26.37 8.43 9.38
N ARG A 67 25.26 7.69 9.57
CA ARG A 67 25.29 6.27 9.94
C ARG A 67 25.97 5.38 8.91
N SER A 68 26.06 5.84 7.67
CA SER A 68 26.57 5.07 6.54
C SER A 68 27.94 5.57 6.08
N GLY A 69 28.54 6.52 6.82
CA GLY A 69 29.85 7.09 6.51
C GLY A 69 29.90 7.84 5.18
N MET A 70 28.78 8.44 4.73
CA MET A 70 28.71 9.15 3.46
C MET A 70 28.22 10.60 3.64
N SER A 71 28.52 11.47 2.66
CA SER A 71 27.91 12.80 2.65
C SER A 71 26.44 12.74 2.27
N GLN A 72 25.64 13.68 2.79
CA GLN A 72 24.22 13.81 2.39
C GLN A 72 24.05 13.96 0.87
N ARG A 73 24.99 14.63 0.20
CA ARG A 73 24.98 14.79 -1.27
C ARG A 73 25.18 13.45 -1.99
N ALA A 74 26.06 12.59 -1.48
CA ALA A 74 26.24 11.23 -1.99
C ALA A 74 24.97 10.39 -1.78
N LEU A 75 24.35 10.46 -0.60
CA LEU A 75 23.09 9.76 -0.33
C LEU A 75 21.96 10.22 -1.26
N SER A 76 21.81 11.52 -1.49
CA SER A 76 20.78 12.06 -2.40
C SER A 76 20.90 11.48 -3.81
N ARG A 77 22.14 11.35 -4.31
CA ARG A 77 22.45 10.74 -5.61
C ARG A 77 22.21 9.22 -5.60
N ALA A 78 22.57 8.54 -4.51
CA ALA A 78 22.32 7.11 -4.34
C ALA A 78 20.81 6.81 -4.35
N ILE A 79 20.01 7.55 -3.58
CA ILE A 79 18.54 7.42 -3.57
C ILE A 79 17.99 7.59 -4.98
N ALA A 80 18.39 8.65 -5.70
CA ALA A 80 17.92 8.85 -7.07
C ALA A 80 18.27 7.67 -7.99
N ALA A 81 19.51 7.17 -7.95
CA ALA A 81 19.95 6.06 -8.79
C ALA A 81 19.21 4.76 -8.45
N VAL A 82 19.05 4.43 -7.16
CA VAL A 82 18.35 3.22 -6.70
C VAL A 82 16.86 3.28 -7.06
N LEU A 83 16.19 4.42 -6.85
CA LEU A 83 14.80 4.61 -7.27
C LEU A 83 14.64 4.38 -8.78
N ASN A 84 15.57 4.90 -9.60
CA ASN A 84 15.54 4.71 -11.04
C ASN A 84 15.68 3.23 -11.43
N GLY A 85 16.60 2.51 -10.78
CA GLY A 85 16.78 1.08 -10.98
C GLY A 85 15.53 0.27 -10.64
N ILE A 86 14.90 0.55 -9.49
CA ILE A 86 13.66 -0.12 -9.07
C ILE A 86 12.50 0.17 -10.04
N ILE A 87 12.38 1.41 -10.52
CA ILE A 87 11.32 1.79 -11.47
C ILE A 87 11.49 1.09 -12.82
N ARG A 88 12.74 0.88 -13.29
CA ARG A 88 13.01 0.15 -14.55
C ARG A 88 12.46 -1.28 -14.53
N ILE A 89 12.45 -1.93 -13.37
CA ILE A 89 11.95 -3.30 -13.21
C ILE A 89 10.45 -3.37 -12.85
N SER A 90 9.78 -2.22 -12.75
CA SER A 90 8.41 -2.11 -12.22
C SER A 90 7.38 -2.97 -12.95
N ALA A 91 7.45 -3.04 -14.28
CA ALA A 91 6.52 -3.82 -15.11
C ALA A 91 6.54 -5.33 -14.80
N ARG A 92 7.62 -5.86 -14.20
CA ARG A 92 7.72 -7.26 -13.75
C ARG A 92 6.96 -7.54 -12.45
N TYR A 93 6.61 -6.49 -11.69
CA TYR A 93 6.04 -6.61 -10.35
C TYR A 93 4.68 -5.94 -10.22
N ILE A 94 4.43 -4.85 -10.94
CA ILE A 94 3.14 -4.15 -10.96
C ILE A 94 2.59 -4.24 -12.37
N ARG A 95 1.61 -5.12 -12.56
CA ARG A 95 0.95 -5.33 -13.85
C ARG A 95 -0.53 -5.56 -13.63
N PHE A 96 -1.34 -4.80 -14.32
CA PHE A 96 -2.78 -4.99 -14.31
C PHE A 96 -3.16 -6.23 -15.15
N PRO A 97 -4.07 -7.09 -14.67
CA PRO A 97 -4.44 -8.33 -15.37
C PRO A 97 -5.32 -8.01 -16.58
N TYR A 98 -4.71 -7.82 -17.74
CA TYR A 98 -5.44 -7.62 -19.00
C TYR A 98 -5.86 -8.95 -19.66
N ASP A 99 -5.21 -10.05 -19.30
CA ASP A 99 -5.52 -11.37 -19.86
C ASP A 99 -6.68 -12.07 -19.12
N ALA A 100 -7.53 -12.75 -19.90
CA ALA A 100 -8.75 -13.38 -19.39
C ALA A 100 -8.48 -14.48 -18.35
N VAL A 101 -7.33 -15.18 -18.45
CA VAL A 101 -6.96 -16.26 -17.54
C VAL A 101 -6.65 -15.72 -16.14
N ASN A 102 -5.78 -14.70 -16.03
CA ASN A 102 -5.49 -14.05 -14.76
C ASN A 102 -6.72 -13.35 -14.20
N GLN A 103 -7.56 -12.76 -15.04
CA GLN A 103 -8.84 -12.19 -14.60
C GLN A 103 -9.76 -13.24 -14.00
N ALA A 104 -9.91 -14.42 -14.63
CA ALA A 104 -10.73 -15.49 -14.09
C ALA A 104 -10.23 -15.95 -12.70
N HIS A 105 -8.90 -16.08 -12.54
CA HIS A 105 -8.30 -16.42 -11.26
C HIS A 105 -8.59 -15.37 -10.18
N ILE A 106 -8.41 -14.09 -10.50
CA ILE A 106 -8.65 -12.99 -9.54
C ILE A 106 -10.15 -12.88 -9.20
N LYS A 107 -11.03 -13.05 -10.18
CA LYS A 107 -12.50 -13.08 -9.97
C LYS A 107 -12.90 -14.18 -8.99
N ALA A 108 -12.34 -15.38 -9.15
CA ALA A 108 -12.58 -16.49 -8.24
C ALA A 108 -12.09 -16.16 -6.81
N GLN A 109 -10.91 -15.54 -6.69
CA GLN A 109 -10.35 -15.17 -5.39
C GLN A 109 -11.15 -14.07 -4.67
N PHE A 110 -11.65 -13.06 -5.39
CA PHE A 110 -12.54 -12.05 -4.79
C PHE A 110 -13.89 -12.65 -4.39
N ALA A 111 -14.43 -13.60 -5.17
CA ALA A 111 -15.64 -14.33 -4.81
C ALA A 111 -15.43 -15.14 -3.53
N GLU A 112 -14.30 -15.84 -3.41
CA GLU A 112 -13.98 -16.69 -2.27
C GLU A 112 -13.66 -15.89 -1.00
N ILE A 113 -12.75 -14.91 -1.09
CA ILE A 113 -12.22 -14.19 0.07
C ILE A 113 -13.19 -13.12 0.57
N ALA A 114 -13.91 -12.47 -0.35
CA ALA A 114 -14.71 -11.29 -0.03
C ALA A 114 -16.18 -11.41 -0.44
N GLY A 115 -16.59 -12.49 -1.11
CA GLY A 115 -17.97 -12.67 -1.55
C GLY A 115 -18.34 -11.85 -2.79
N PHE A 116 -17.36 -11.29 -3.51
CA PHE A 116 -17.62 -10.44 -4.68
C PHE A 116 -17.16 -11.12 -5.99
N PRO A 117 -18.07 -11.81 -6.71
CA PRO A 117 -17.74 -12.37 -8.02
C PRO A 117 -17.54 -11.27 -9.06
N ASN A 118 -16.82 -11.58 -10.14
CA ASN A 118 -16.56 -10.71 -11.29
C ASN A 118 -15.66 -9.49 -11.04
N VAL A 119 -15.03 -9.40 -9.86
CA VAL A 119 -14.06 -8.36 -9.52
C VAL A 119 -12.66 -8.72 -9.98
N ILE A 120 -11.97 -7.78 -10.62
CA ILE A 120 -10.56 -7.96 -11.02
C ILE A 120 -9.58 -7.06 -10.26
N GLY A 121 -10.07 -6.23 -9.34
CA GLY A 121 -9.25 -5.39 -8.48
C GLY A 121 -10.09 -4.46 -7.62
N ALA A 122 -9.54 -4.09 -6.47
CA ALA A 122 -10.07 -3.05 -5.59
C ALA A 122 -9.20 -1.80 -5.74
N ILE A 123 -9.84 -0.64 -5.88
CA ILE A 123 -9.19 0.67 -6.10
C ILE A 123 -9.50 1.60 -4.93
N ASP A 124 -8.50 2.35 -4.51
CA ASP A 124 -8.65 3.45 -3.57
C ASP A 124 -7.51 4.44 -3.74
N CYS A 125 -7.72 5.65 -3.24
CA CYS A 125 -6.76 6.73 -3.27
C CYS A 125 -6.20 6.99 -1.88
N THR A 126 -4.95 7.43 -1.83
CA THR A 126 -4.29 7.76 -0.58
C THR A 126 -3.44 9.01 -0.72
N HIS A 127 -3.55 9.90 0.26
CA HIS A 127 -2.72 11.08 0.32
C HIS A 127 -1.32 10.75 0.86
N ILE A 128 -0.29 11.23 0.17
CA ILE A 128 1.11 11.21 0.59
C ILE A 128 1.54 12.65 0.86
N ALA A 129 1.95 12.92 2.11
CA ALA A 129 2.33 14.27 2.53
C ALA A 129 3.64 14.71 1.86
N ILE A 130 3.65 15.92 1.31
CA ILE A 130 4.80 16.49 0.62
C ILE A 130 5.12 17.88 1.18
N LYS A 131 6.35 18.35 0.95
CA LYS A 131 6.66 19.77 1.10
C LYS A 131 5.81 20.58 0.11
N ALA A 132 5.30 21.72 0.56
CA ALA A 132 4.63 22.70 -0.29
C ALA A 132 5.47 23.00 -1.55
N PRO A 133 4.94 22.76 -2.75
CA PRO A 133 5.62 23.12 -3.98
C PRO A 133 5.82 24.64 -4.07
N SER A 134 6.87 25.07 -4.76
CA SER A 134 7.14 26.50 -4.97
C SER A 134 6.18 27.15 -5.97
N GLU A 135 5.61 26.36 -6.88
CA GLU A 135 4.67 26.79 -7.91
C GLU A 135 3.39 25.97 -7.81
N GLY A 136 2.22 26.61 -8.01
CA GLY A 136 0.93 25.92 -8.00
C GLY A 136 0.58 25.25 -6.66
N GLU A 137 1.07 25.79 -5.55
CA GLU A 137 0.94 25.22 -4.19
C GLU A 137 -0.51 24.85 -3.81
N TYR A 138 -1.47 25.72 -4.14
CA TYR A 138 -2.89 25.56 -3.86
C TYR A 138 -3.47 24.25 -4.43
N ALA A 139 -2.93 23.77 -5.57
CA ALA A 139 -3.36 22.52 -6.17
C ALA A 139 -3.00 21.30 -5.30
N TYR A 140 -2.05 21.43 -4.38
CA TYR A 140 -1.60 20.33 -3.54
C TYR A 140 -2.27 20.31 -2.17
N VAL A 141 -3.03 21.34 -1.81
CA VAL A 141 -3.75 21.40 -0.54
C VAL A 141 -4.98 20.49 -0.59
N ASN A 142 -5.02 19.50 0.30
CA ASN A 142 -6.15 18.59 0.41
C ASN A 142 -7.22 19.09 1.40
N ARG A 143 -8.32 18.34 1.53
CA ARG A 143 -9.43 18.65 2.46
C ARG A 143 -9.06 18.59 3.94
N LYS A 144 -7.90 18.02 4.28
CA LYS A 144 -7.34 17.99 5.64
C LYS A 144 -6.33 19.13 5.85
N HIS A 145 -6.34 20.13 4.97
CA HIS A 145 -5.52 21.34 5.02
C HIS A 145 -4.00 21.08 5.07
N PHE A 146 -3.50 20.08 4.33
CA PHE A 146 -2.06 19.88 4.14
C PHE A 146 -1.70 19.55 2.69
N HIS A 147 -0.45 19.83 2.31
CA HIS A 147 0.08 19.52 0.98
C HIS A 147 0.29 18.04 0.77
N SER A 148 -0.26 17.50 -0.30
CA SER A 148 -0.13 16.09 -0.61
C SER A 148 -0.15 15.80 -2.09
N LEU A 149 0.40 14.64 -2.46
CA LEU A 149 0.02 13.94 -3.66
C LEU A 149 -1.14 13.01 -3.35
N ASN A 150 -2.13 13.01 -4.22
CA ASN A 150 -3.18 12.03 -4.26
C ASN A 150 -2.71 10.84 -5.14
N VAL A 151 -2.61 9.67 -4.52
CA VAL A 151 -2.09 8.45 -5.15
C VAL A 151 -3.20 7.41 -5.24
N GLN A 152 -3.58 7.04 -6.46
CA GLN A 152 -4.50 5.93 -6.73
C GLN A 152 -3.72 4.61 -6.73
N ILE A 153 -4.27 3.60 -6.07
CA ILE A 153 -3.73 2.24 -6.00
C ILE A 153 -4.82 1.26 -6.38
N ILE A 154 -4.47 0.25 -7.18
CA ILE A 154 -5.31 -0.93 -7.41
C ILE A 154 -4.58 -2.15 -6.87
N CYS A 155 -5.29 -3.00 -6.14
CA CYS A 155 -4.78 -4.29 -5.68
C CYS A 155 -5.73 -5.45 -6.00
N ASP A 156 -5.20 -6.66 -6.04
CA ASP A 156 -6.00 -7.88 -6.10
C ASP A 156 -6.48 -8.34 -4.71
N ALA A 157 -7.18 -9.48 -4.66
CA ALA A 157 -7.73 -10.04 -3.42
C ALA A 157 -6.65 -10.45 -2.40
N GLN A 158 -5.42 -10.66 -2.84
CA GLN A 158 -4.26 -10.98 -2.01
C GLN A 158 -3.50 -9.72 -1.57
N MET A 159 -4.04 -8.53 -1.85
CA MET A 159 -3.41 -7.24 -1.55
C MET A 159 -2.11 -6.99 -2.33
N ARG A 160 -1.88 -7.70 -3.45
CA ARG A 160 -0.77 -7.38 -4.38
C ARG A 160 -1.16 -6.20 -5.24
N LEU A 161 -0.23 -5.27 -5.41
CA LEU A 161 -0.50 -4.04 -6.15
C LEU A 161 -0.46 -4.31 -7.66
N THR A 162 -1.57 -4.11 -8.37
CA THR A 162 -1.65 -4.34 -9.82
C THR A 162 -1.51 -3.04 -10.61
N ASN A 163 -1.74 -1.90 -9.97
CA ASN A 163 -1.53 -0.58 -10.58
C ASN A 163 -1.27 0.50 -9.51
N ILE A 164 -0.45 1.50 -9.85
CA ILE A 164 -0.20 2.68 -9.02
C ILE A 164 -0.12 3.91 -9.91
N VAL A 165 -0.88 4.95 -9.57
CA VAL A 165 -0.87 6.25 -10.23
C VAL A 165 -0.63 7.33 -9.20
N ALA A 166 0.57 7.92 -9.21
CA ALA A 166 1.02 8.89 -8.21
C ALA A 166 1.19 10.30 -8.79
N ARG A 167 0.27 10.75 -9.67
CA ARG A 167 0.43 12.01 -10.43
C ARG A 167 -0.52 13.13 -10.04
N TRP A 168 -1.49 12.86 -9.16
CA TRP A 168 -2.57 13.81 -8.91
C TRP A 168 -2.22 14.78 -7.77
N PRO A 169 -2.43 16.09 -7.94
CA PRO A 169 -2.32 17.06 -6.85
C PRO A 169 -3.31 16.76 -5.72
N GLY A 170 -2.98 17.13 -4.49
CA GLY A 170 -3.78 16.83 -3.30
C GLY A 170 -5.17 17.48 -3.24
N SER A 171 -5.44 18.53 -4.02
CA SER A 171 -6.79 19.08 -4.17
C SER A 171 -7.71 18.17 -5.00
N THR A 172 -7.14 17.21 -5.74
CA THR A 172 -7.90 16.26 -6.56
C THR A 172 -8.83 15.45 -5.67
N HIS A 173 -10.11 15.45 -6.03
CA HIS A 173 -11.18 15.01 -5.16
C HIS A 173 -11.47 13.52 -5.34
N ASP A 174 -11.02 12.69 -4.40
CA ASP A 174 -11.42 11.28 -4.35
C ASP A 174 -12.71 11.12 -3.54
N SER A 175 -13.60 10.24 -3.99
CA SER A 175 -14.45 9.43 -3.11
C SER A 175 -15.52 10.07 -2.19
N PHE A 176 -16.12 11.24 -2.48
CA PHE A 176 -17.34 11.67 -1.72
C PHE A 176 -18.56 10.75 -1.95
N VAL A 177 -18.69 10.18 -3.15
CA VAL A 177 -19.77 9.22 -3.49
C VAL A 177 -19.65 7.90 -2.72
N LEU A 178 -18.44 7.61 -2.24
CA LEU A 178 -17.98 6.32 -1.75
C LEU A 178 -18.36 6.08 -0.31
N THR A 179 -18.00 7.05 0.55
CA THR A 179 -18.29 7.11 1.98
C THR A 179 -19.79 7.13 2.26
N ASN A 180 -20.60 7.56 1.28
CA ASN A 180 -22.06 7.69 1.41
C ASN A 180 -22.83 6.62 0.61
N SER A 181 -22.15 5.62 0.04
CA SER A 181 -22.80 4.54 -0.72
C SER A 181 -23.02 3.29 0.12
N SER A 182 -24.11 2.57 -0.14
CA SER A 182 -24.43 1.28 0.49
C SER A 182 -23.39 0.18 0.19
N VAL A 183 -22.56 0.37 -0.83
CA VAL A 183 -21.45 -0.51 -1.22
C VAL A 183 -20.23 -0.31 -0.31
N GLY A 184 -19.90 0.93 0.08
CA GLY A 184 -18.81 1.23 1.00
C GLY A 184 -18.99 0.63 2.40
N ASN A 185 -20.25 0.51 2.86
CA ASN A 185 -20.59 -0.02 4.19
C ASN A 185 -20.70 -1.55 4.25
N ARG A 186 -20.63 -2.25 3.10
CA ARG A 186 -20.75 -3.73 3.01
C ARG A 186 -19.43 -4.43 2.71
N LEU A 187 -18.35 -3.69 2.53
CA LEU A 187 -17.01 -4.23 2.39
C LEU A 187 -16.45 -4.49 3.80
N GLU A 188 -16.21 -5.76 4.16
CA GLU A 188 -15.22 -6.14 5.18
C GLU A 188 -13.98 -5.25 4.97
N PRO A 189 -13.39 -4.63 6.02
CA PRO A 189 -12.53 -3.44 5.94
C PRO A 189 -11.67 -3.51 4.68
N GLY A 190 -12.01 -2.65 3.72
CA GLY A 190 -11.85 -2.94 2.31
C GLY A 190 -10.42 -3.39 1.98
N ILE A 191 -10.34 -4.43 1.13
CA ILE A 191 -9.08 -5.08 0.77
C ILE A 191 -8.01 -4.07 0.39
N VAL A 192 -8.42 -2.99 -0.30
CA VAL A 192 -7.52 -1.93 -0.75
C VAL A 192 -7.07 -1.01 0.38
N GLU A 193 -7.93 -0.65 1.34
CA GLU A 193 -7.54 0.10 2.54
C GLU A 193 -6.50 -0.67 3.35
N ARG A 194 -6.69 -2.00 3.47
CA ARG A 194 -5.68 -2.86 4.09
C ARG A 194 -4.40 -2.91 3.28
N ALA A 195 -4.46 -3.08 1.95
CA ALA A 195 -3.28 -3.08 1.10
C ALA A 195 -2.49 -1.77 1.21
N ILE A 196 -3.17 -0.62 1.21
CA ILE A 196 -2.59 0.71 1.43
C ILE A 196 -1.96 0.80 2.82
N GLY A 197 -2.66 0.32 3.85
CA GLY A 197 -2.15 0.26 5.23
C GLY A 197 -0.86 -0.57 5.31
N GLN A 198 -0.83 -1.75 4.71
CA GLN A 198 0.36 -2.59 4.65
C GLN A 198 1.51 -1.95 3.87
N LEU A 199 1.21 -1.26 2.77
CA LEU A 199 2.20 -0.51 1.99
C LEU A 199 2.85 0.59 2.83
N LYS A 200 2.05 1.41 3.52
CA LYS A 200 2.51 2.52 4.37
C LYS A 200 3.19 2.07 5.66
N SER A 201 2.75 0.96 6.25
CA SER A 201 3.43 0.31 7.38
C SER A 201 4.81 -0.20 6.98
N ARG A 202 4.91 -0.88 5.82
CA ARG A 202 6.19 -1.38 5.30
C ARG A 202 7.13 -0.22 4.95
N TRP A 203 6.62 0.83 4.31
CA TRP A 203 7.40 2.00 3.87
C TRP A 203 6.93 3.26 4.58
N ARG A 204 7.47 3.50 5.78
CA ARG A 204 7.03 4.60 6.66
C ARG A 204 7.27 5.98 6.07
N CYS A 205 8.12 6.12 5.04
CA CYS A 205 8.26 7.38 4.30
C CYS A 205 6.98 7.81 3.57
N LEU A 206 6.01 6.91 3.37
CA LEU A 206 4.70 7.19 2.78
C LEU A 206 3.63 7.50 3.83
N ASP A 207 3.93 7.24 5.10
CA ASP A 207 3.01 7.42 6.22
C ASP A 207 3.19 8.81 6.83
N ARG A 208 2.09 9.52 7.10
CA ARG A 208 2.13 10.87 7.67
C ARG A 208 2.75 10.90 9.06
N SER A 209 2.65 9.82 9.84
CA SER A 209 3.31 9.71 11.15
C SER A 209 4.83 9.61 11.04
N GLY A 210 5.36 9.24 9.86
CA GLY A 210 6.78 9.36 9.52
C GLY A 210 7.21 10.77 9.09
N GLY A 211 6.27 11.73 9.07
CA GLY A 211 6.50 13.10 8.63
C GLY A 211 5.99 13.35 7.20
N MET A 212 6.61 14.34 6.54
CA MET A 212 6.33 14.68 5.14
C MET A 212 7.58 14.48 4.28
N LEU A 213 7.38 14.16 3.01
CA LEU A 213 8.50 14.04 2.07
C LEU A 213 8.97 15.43 1.63
N LEU A 214 10.19 15.78 2.01
CA LEU A 214 10.83 17.06 1.70
C LEU A 214 11.41 17.10 0.27
N TYR A 215 10.63 16.66 -0.71
CA TYR A 215 11.00 16.63 -2.13
C TYR A 215 9.91 17.24 -2.99
N HIS A 216 10.30 17.68 -4.19
CA HIS A 216 9.36 18.05 -5.24
C HIS A 216 8.45 16.86 -5.62
N PRO A 217 7.20 17.14 -6.04
CA PRO A 217 6.21 16.14 -6.41
C PRO A 217 6.76 15.02 -7.29
N GLU A 218 7.50 15.36 -8.34
CA GLU A 218 8.08 14.38 -9.29
C GLU A 218 8.95 13.31 -8.62
N LYS A 219 9.79 13.72 -7.66
CA LYS A 219 10.63 12.78 -6.92
C LYS A 219 9.80 11.95 -5.94
N VAL A 220 8.73 12.51 -5.37
CA VAL A 220 7.79 11.76 -4.54
C VAL A 220 7.05 10.70 -5.36
N CYS A 221 6.64 11.00 -6.60
CA CYS A 221 6.04 10.02 -7.50
C CYS A 221 6.95 8.79 -7.68
N ARG A 222 8.26 9.03 -7.89
CA ARG A 222 9.27 7.96 -8.01
C ARG A 222 9.42 7.14 -6.73
N ILE A 223 9.40 7.80 -5.56
CA ILE A 223 9.43 7.13 -4.25
C ILE A 223 8.22 6.21 -4.10
N VAL A 224 7.02 6.71 -4.38
CA VAL A 224 5.77 5.96 -4.29
C VAL A 224 5.79 4.72 -5.21
N GLN A 225 6.21 4.89 -6.47
CA GLN A 225 6.34 3.79 -7.42
C GLN A 225 7.33 2.74 -6.94
N ALA A 226 8.52 3.14 -6.48
CA ALA A 226 9.53 2.22 -5.98
C ALA A 226 9.05 1.45 -4.73
N CYS A 227 8.40 2.12 -3.79
CA CYS A 227 7.77 1.48 -2.63
C CYS A 227 6.73 0.43 -3.04
N GLY A 228 5.93 0.71 -4.07
CA GLY A 228 4.98 -0.26 -4.62
C GLY A 228 5.65 -1.50 -5.20
N VAL A 229 6.72 -1.31 -5.98
CA VAL A 229 7.49 -2.42 -6.56
C VAL A 229 8.11 -3.28 -5.44
N LEU A 230 8.76 -2.63 -4.47
CA LEU A 230 9.37 -3.32 -3.33
C LEU A 230 8.32 -4.03 -2.46
N HIS A 231 7.11 -3.47 -2.34
CA HIS A 231 6.01 -4.14 -1.63
C HIS A 231 5.63 -5.46 -2.31
N ASN A 232 5.51 -5.46 -3.63
CA ASN A 232 5.20 -6.69 -4.38
C ASN A 232 6.37 -7.68 -4.40
N ILE A 233 7.62 -7.21 -4.43
CA ILE A 233 8.80 -8.07 -4.20
C ILE A 233 8.65 -8.76 -2.85
N ALA A 234 8.39 -8.02 -1.78
CA ALA A 234 8.23 -8.58 -0.45
C ALA A 234 7.09 -9.60 -0.39
N HIS A 235 5.95 -9.33 -1.05
CA HIS A 235 4.83 -10.25 -1.12
C HIS A 235 5.19 -11.54 -1.87
N ARG A 236 5.88 -11.44 -3.02
CA ARG A 236 6.33 -12.60 -3.81
C ARG A 236 7.22 -13.54 -3.01
N HIS A 237 8.06 -13.00 -2.14
CA HIS A 237 8.95 -13.78 -1.28
C HIS A 237 8.37 -14.10 0.11
N GLY A 238 7.08 -13.80 0.35
CA GLY A 238 6.42 -14.09 1.63
C GLY A 238 7.01 -13.34 2.83
N VAL A 239 7.67 -12.19 2.60
CA VAL A 239 8.32 -11.42 3.67
C VAL A 239 7.24 -10.75 4.53
N PRO A 240 7.14 -11.10 5.82
CA PRO A 240 6.08 -10.59 6.68
C PRO A 240 6.24 -9.08 6.93
N LEU A 241 5.16 -8.45 7.37
CA LEU A 241 5.22 -7.07 7.87
C LEU A 241 5.97 -7.05 9.21
N HIS A 242 6.81 -6.03 9.39
CA HIS A 242 7.65 -5.91 10.59
C HIS A 242 6.84 -5.87 11.89
N GLU A 243 5.66 -5.22 11.89
CA GLU A 243 4.77 -5.16 13.06
C GLU A 243 4.31 -6.56 13.53
N VAL A 244 4.13 -7.51 12.60
CA VAL A 244 3.78 -8.90 12.91
C VAL A 244 4.97 -9.63 13.58
N MET A 245 6.21 -9.30 13.21
CA MET A 245 7.40 -9.84 13.85
C MET A 245 7.61 -9.28 15.27
N ALA A 246 7.32 -7.98 15.48
CA ALA A 246 7.37 -7.36 16.80
C ALA A 246 6.35 -7.99 17.77
N LEU A 247 5.13 -8.29 17.29
CA LEU A 247 4.09 -8.99 18.06
C LEU A 247 4.43 -10.45 18.37
N ARG A 248 5.18 -11.14 17.50
CA ARG A 248 5.67 -12.50 17.78
C ARG A 248 6.70 -12.51 18.91
N ARG A 249 7.51 -11.46 19.03
CA ARG A 249 8.52 -11.29 20.08
C ARG A 249 7.92 -10.88 21.43
N SER A 250 6.78 -10.19 21.44
CA SER A 250 6.09 -9.78 22.67
C SER A 250 5.16 -10.84 23.26
N ARG A 251 4.96 -12.00 22.60
CA ARG A 251 4.26 -13.14 23.21
C ARG A 251 5.14 -13.75 24.31
N PRO A 252 4.69 -13.80 25.58
CA PRO A 252 5.40 -14.53 26.63
C PRO A 252 5.52 -16.01 26.25
N ARG A 253 6.71 -16.60 26.40
CA ARG A 253 7.01 -18.03 26.14
C ARG A 253 6.15 -19.04 26.92
N THR A 254 5.24 -18.59 27.79
CA THR A 254 4.46 -19.45 28.69
C THR A 254 3.22 -20.10 28.06
N LYS A 255 2.78 -19.70 26.86
CA LYS A 255 1.55 -20.28 26.25
C LYS A 255 1.77 -21.53 25.39
N GLN A 256 3.01 -21.98 25.18
CA GLN A 256 3.28 -23.20 24.41
C GLN A 256 3.23 -24.48 25.26
N CYS A 257 3.41 -24.39 26.58
CA CYS A 257 3.24 -25.55 27.49
C CYS A 257 1.79 -25.76 27.98
N ALA A 258 0.90 -24.76 27.85
CA ALA A 258 -0.47 -24.86 28.37
C ALA A 258 -1.42 -25.71 27.50
N ALA A 259 -1.01 -26.06 26.28
CA ALA A 259 -1.78 -26.90 25.37
C ALA A 259 -1.53 -28.41 25.58
N GLN A 260 -0.49 -28.79 26.33
CA GLN A 260 -0.09 -30.18 26.53
C GLN A 260 -0.56 -30.78 27.87
N CYS A 261 -1.09 -29.96 28.78
CA CYS A 261 -1.62 -30.39 30.09
C CYS A 261 -3.16 -30.33 30.19
N ARG A 262 -3.90 -30.47 29.08
CA ARG A 262 -5.39 -30.57 29.09
C ARG A 262 -5.93 -31.94 28.67
N SER A 263 -5.10 -33.00 28.71
CA SER A 263 -5.57 -34.38 28.53
C SER A 263 -5.86 -35.12 29.85
N HIS A 264 -5.67 -34.50 31.02
CA HIS A 264 -5.86 -35.17 32.31
C HIS A 264 -6.56 -34.26 33.34
N SER A 265 -7.88 -34.11 33.22
CA SER A 265 -8.80 -34.00 34.37
C SER A 265 -10.26 -33.88 33.90
N ASN A 266 -10.96 -35.01 33.86
CA ASN A 266 -12.41 -35.04 34.04
C ASN A 266 -12.71 -34.75 35.51
N SER A 267 -13.64 -33.83 35.81
CA SER A 267 -14.77 -34.02 36.72
C SER A 267 -15.46 -32.68 37.07
N ALA A 268 -16.76 -32.77 37.35
CA ALA A 268 -17.67 -31.79 37.94
C ALA A 268 -18.36 -30.79 37.00
N ALA A 269 -19.57 -31.18 36.59
CA ALA A 269 -20.66 -30.32 36.17
C ALA A 269 -21.22 -29.48 37.33
N VAL A 270 -21.61 -28.22 37.07
CA VAL A 270 -22.78 -27.56 37.71
C VAL A 270 -23.38 -26.56 36.71
N ASN A 271 -24.71 -26.55 36.68
CA ASN A 271 -25.61 -25.84 35.79
C ASN A 271 -26.29 -24.69 36.56
N SER A 272 -26.36 -23.46 36.05
CA SER A 272 -27.38 -22.49 36.52
C SER A 272 -27.78 -21.43 35.49
N LYS A 273 -29.06 -21.53 35.14
CA LYS A 273 -30.01 -20.69 34.40
C LYS A 273 -29.93 -19.15 34.53
N ASN A 274 -30.45 -18.52 33.47
CA ASN A 274 -31.30 -17.30 33.39
C ASN A 274 -30.71 -15.91 33.70
N ILE A 275 -30.88 -14.97 32.76
CA ILE A 275 -31.50 -13.64 32.96
C ILE A 275 -31.98 -13.08 31.60
N LYS A 276 -33.14 -12.41 31.63
CA LYS A 276 -34.02 -11.98 30.53
C LYS A 276 -33.66 -10.59 29.96
N LYS A 277 -34.12 -10.37 28.71
CA LYS A 277 -34.41 -9.12 27.96
C LYS A 277 -34.80 -7.89 28.79
N VAL A 278 -34.36 -6.71 28.35
CA VAL A 278 -35.07 -5.42 28.46
C VAL A 278 -34.85 -4.60 27.17
N ASN A 279 -35.96 -4.16 26.56
CA ASN A 279 -36.06 -3.15 25.48
C ASN A 279 -36.29 -1.77 26.11
N GLY A 280 -35.94 -0.68 25.42
CA GLY A 280 -36.43 0.67 25.73
C GLY A 280 -35.69 1.83 25.04
N ASP A 281 -36.31 2.30 23.94
CA ASP A 281 -36.65 3.70 23.59
C ASP A 281 -35.65 4.78 23.10
N ASN A 282 -36.07 5.34 21.94
CA ASN A 282 -35.97 6.72 21.41
C ASN A 282 -34.57 7.25 21.02
N ILE A 283 -34.36 7.98 19.91
CA ILE A 283 -35.02 9.24 19.51
C ILE A 283 -34.88 9.45 17.98
N HIS A 284 -35.98 9.83 17.32
CA HIS A 284 -36.02 10.34 15.94
C HIS A 284 -35.68 11.85 15.90
N PHE A 285 -34.84 12.27 14.96
CA PHE A 285 -34.74 13.68 14.55
C PHE A 285 -34.79 13.85 13.03
N LEU A 286 -35.87 14.53 12.61
CA LEU A 286 -36.02 15.55 11.57
C LEU A 286 -35.53 15.27 10.14
N THR A 287 -36.54 15.09 9.30
CA THR A 287 -36.62 15.38 7.87
C THR A 287 -36.33 16.85 7.54
N SER A 288 -35.63 17.11 6.44
CA SER A 288 -35.94 18.28 5.61
C SER A 288 -35.67 17.97 4.13
N SER A 289 -36.66 18.38 3.36
CA SER A 289 -36.89 18.12 1.94
C SER A 289 -35.99 19.00 1.07
N PHE A 290 -35.52 18.50 -0.08
CA PHE A 290 -35.42 19.33 -1.28
C PHE A 290 -35.63 18.49 -2.54
N ASN A 291 -36.62 18.94 -3.30
CA ASN A 291 -37.10 18.44 -4.58
C ASN A 291 -36.27 19.11 -5.70
N VAL A 292 -36.13 18.45 -6.87
CA VAL A 292 -36.26 19.03 -8.23
C VAL A 292 -35.68 18.10 -9.32
N SER A 293 -36.61 17.71 -10.20
CA SER A 293 -36.57 17.37 -11.64
C SER A 293 -35.60 16.34 -12.24
N LEU A 294 -36.25 15.28 -12.74
CA LEU A 294 -35.89 14.55 -13.96
C LEU A 294 -35.76 15.50 -15.17
N MET A 295 -34.71 15.31 -15.97
CA MET A 295 -34.78 15.49 -17.42
C MET A 295 -34.07 14.35 -18.13
N SER A 296 -34.87 13.64 -18.94
CA SER A 296 -34.50 12.58 -19.86
C SER A 296 -33.76 13.15 -21.07
N PHE A 297 -32.66 12.55 -21.54
CA PHE A 297 -32.29 12.57 -22.95
C PHE A 297 -31.35 11.41 -23.34
N LYS A 298 -31.58 10.92 -24.55
CA LYS A 298 -31.09 9.70 -25.21
C LYS A 298 -29.60 9.75 -25.57
N ALA A 299 -28.95 8.58 -25.58
CA ALA A 299 -27.68 8.32 -26.28
C ALA A 299 -27.87 8.40 -27.82
N PRO A 300 -26.80 8.66 -28.61
CA PRO A 300 -25.90 7.58 -29.03
C PRO A 300 -24.40 7.94 -29.07
N VAL A 301 -23.63 6.88 -29.27
CA VAL A 301 -22.18 6.66 -29.11
C VAL A 301 -21.37 7.14 -30.33
N ILE A 302 -20.20 7.80 -30.12
CA ILE A 302 -18.92 7.64 -30.86
C ILE A 302 -17.79 8.41 -30.13
N CYS A 303 -16.59 7.87 -30.29
CA CYS A 303 -15.29 8.09 -29.65
C CYS A 303 -14.74 9.52 -29.41
N CYS A 304 -13.86 9.54 -28.39
CA CYS A 304 -12.68 10.40 -28.17
C CYS A 304 -12.84 11.76 -27.44
N ARG A 305 -12.05 11.83 -26.36
CA ARG A 305 -11.26 12.98 -25.86
C ARG A 305 -11.75 13.60 -24.54
N LEU A 306 -11.00 13.27 -23.48
CA LEU A 306 -10.75 14.03 -22.24
C LEU A 306 -11.95 14.45 -21.38
N GLU A 307 -11.74 14.33 -20.07
CA GLU A 307 -12.60 14.74 -18.96
C GLU A 307 -13.66 13.70 -18.54
N LEU A 308 -13.71 13.45 -17.21
CA LEU A 308 -14.64 12.59 -16.47
C LEU A 308 -14.36 11.07 -16.48
N ILE A 309 -13.41 10.65 -15.63
CA ILE A 309 -13.61 9.43 -14.82
C ILE A 309 -13.65 9.88 -13.35
N SER A 310 -14.82 10.39 -12.97
CA SER A 310 -15.32 10.33 -11.60
C SER A 310 -16.12 9.04 -11.48
N LEU A 311 -16.01 8.31 -10.35
CA LEU A 311 -17.07 7.55 -9.64
C LEU A 311 -16.56 6.25 -8.97
N MET A 312 -16.90 6.04 -7.69
CA MET A 312 -16.84 4.79 -6.85
C MET A 312 -15.47 4.38 -6.25
N PRO A 313 -15.38 3.46 -5.25
CA PRO A 313 -14.23 2.56 -5.23
C PRO A 313 -14.57 1.65 -6.41
N LEU A 314 -14.08 1.96 -7.60
CA LEU A 314 -14.30 1.09 -8.74
C LEU A 314 -13.66 -0.27 -8.43
N ILE A 315 -14.43 -1.14 -7.81
CA ILE A 315 -14.30 -2.57 -8.00
C ILE A 315 -14.37 -2.74 -9.51
N LEU A 316 -13.23 -3.04 -10.12
CA LEU A 316 -13.15 -3.13 -11.56
C LEU A 316 -13.91 -4.38 -11.96
N PHE A 317 -15.02 -4.21 -12.67
CA PHE A 317 -15.78 -5.27 -13.31
C PHE A 317 -15.47 -5.23 -14.81
N LEU A 318 -15.06 -6.37 -15.36
CA LEU A 318 -15.10 -6.56 -16.81
C LEU A 318 -16.32 -7.43 -17.13
N SER A 319 -17.33 -6.80 -17.73
CA SER A 319 -18.43 -7.51 -18.40
C SER A 319 -17.88 -8.25 -19.62
N PRO A 320 -18.21 -9.54 -19.82
CA PRO A 320 -18.00 -10.15 -21.12
C PRO A 320 -19.00 -9.54 -22.12
N LEU A 321 -18.50 -9.00 -23.22
CA LEU A 321 -19.30 -8.90 -24.44
C LEU A 321 -19.69 -10.34 -24.81
N SER A 322 -20.95 -10.69 -24.60
CA SER A 322 -21.58 -11.80 -25.32
C SER A 322 -21.58 -11.44 -26.81
N PRO A 323 -21.09 -12.30 -27.72
CA PRO A 323 -21.43 -12.13 -29.12
C PRO A 323 -22.95 -12.33 -29.24
N PHE A 324 -23.65 -11.30 -29.69
CA PHE A 324 -24.99 -11.45 -30.24
C PHE A 324 -24.88 -12.33 -31.49
N SER A 325 -25.85 -13.25 -31.60
CA SER A 325 -26.18 -14.19 -32.69
C SER A 325 -25.16 -15.27 -33.02
#